data_AF-A0AAV5TEY0-F1
#
_entry.id   AF-A0AAV5TEY0-F1
#
_cell.length_a   1.000
_cell.length_b   1.000
_cell.length_c   1.000
_cell.angle_alpha   90.00
_cell.angle_beta   90.00
_cell.angle_gamma   90.00
#
_symmetry.space_group_name_H-M   'P 1'
#
loop_
_entity.id
_entity.type
_entity.pdbx_description
1 polymer ?
#
loop_
_entity_poly.entity_id
_entity_poly.type
_entity_poly.pdbx_seq_one_letter_code
_entity_poly.pdbx_strand_id
1 'polypeptide(L)' 'EEHRCPYKCDECGRRFTLKGGLTSHKKTHLSDDDPLKKRFPCAICGRIFFQKGHLNMHKKLHSDDEKE' A
#
# COMPACT_ATOMS: atom_id res chain seq x y z
N GLU A 1 11.56 25.38 24.52
CA GLU A 1 10.15 25.16 24.14
C GLU A 1 10.00 23.72 23.69
N GLU A 2 9.34 22.90 24.50
CA GLU A 2 9.19 21.49 24.21
C GLU A 2 8.22 21.34 23.02
N HIS A 3 8.71 20.78 21.92
CA HIS A 3 7.89 20.43 20.77
C HIS A 3 6.97 19.26 21.16
N ARG A 4 5.96 19.55 21.99
CA ARG A 4 5.05 18.55 22.53
C ARG A 4 4.22 18.02 21.39
N CYS A 5 4.54 16.80 20.99
CA CYS A 5 3.74 16.00 20.06
C CYS A 5 2.96 14.97 20.89
N PRO A 6 1.81 15.35 21.48
CA PRO A 6 1.02 14.45 22.32
C PRO A 6 0.34 13.36 21.48
N TYR A 7 0.22 13.55 20.17
CA TYR A 7 -0.46 12.61 19.28
C TYR A 7 0.56 11.68 18.62
N LYS A 8 0.67 10.44 19.10
CA LYS A 8 1.54 9.40 18.53
C LYS A 8 0.70 8.42 17.70
N CYS A 9 1.22 8.02 16.54
CA CYS A 9 0.71 6.90 15.78
C CYS A 9 1.17 5.59 16.40
N ASP A 10 0.23 4.71 16.71
CA ASP A 10 0.52 3.41 17.32
C ASP A 10 1.14 2.42 16.32
N GLU A 11 0.79 2.55 15.03
CA GLU A 11 1.19 1.64 13.96
C GLU A 11 2.66 1.82 13.55
N CYS A 12 3.18 3.05 13.51
CA CYS A 12 4.56 3.33 13.10
C CYS A 12 5.35 4.25 14.04
N GLY A 13 4.77 4.64 15.17
CA GLY A 13 5.43 5.45 16.20
C GLY A 13 5.58 6.94 15.89
N ARG A 14 5.12 7.40 14.72
CA ARG A 14 5.26 8.81 14.27
C ARG A 14 4.48 9.77 15.17
N ARG A 15 5.06 10.91 15.52
CA ARG A 15 4.45 11.89 16.45
C ARG A 15 3.99 13.14 15.72
N PHE A 16 2.87 13.69 16.16
CA PHE A 16 2.21 14.86 15.59
C PHE A 16 1.87 15.85 16.72
N THR A 17 2.00 17.15 16.42
CA THR A 17 1.58 18.25 17.30
C THR A 17 0.06 18.42 17.32
N LEU A 18 -0.62 18.05 16.23
CA LEU A 18 -2.07 18.23 16.05
C LEU A 18 -2.80 16.90 15.85
N LYS A 19 -3.99 16.78 16.44
CA LYS A 19 -4.87 15.62 16.27
C LYS A 19 -5.25 15.39 14.80
N GLY A 20 -5.47 16.47 14.04
CA GLY A 20 -5.76 16.39 12.60
C GLY A 20 -4.64 15.75 11.78
N GLY A 21 -3.38 16.05 12.10
CA GLY A 21 -2.22 15.44 11.46
C GLY A 21 -2.14 13.94 11.71
N LEU A 22 -2.38 13.52 12.97
CA LEU A 22 -2.48 12.10 13.31
C LEU A 22 -3.65 11.43 12.57
N THR A 23 -4.85 12.03 12.54
CA THR A 23 -6.02 11.43 11.87
C THR A 23 -5.80 11.25 10.37
N SER A 24 -5.20 12.24 9.69
CA SER A 24 -4.89 12.12 8.26
C SER A 24 -3.81 11.08 8.00
N HIS A 25 -2.79 11.03 8.85
CA HIS A 25 -1.75 10.01 8.80
C HIS A 25 -2.28 8.59 9.04
N LYS A 26 -3.20 8.38 9.98
CA LYS A 26 -3.82 7.05 10.19
C LYS A 26 -4.55 6.53 8.96
N LYS A 27 -5.03 7.41 8.07
CA LYS A 27 -5.62 6.99 6.78
C LYS A 27 -4.59 6.44 5.80
N THR A 28 -3.31 6.82 5.93
CA THR A 28 -2.24 6.25 5.11
C THR A 28 -2.00 4.81 5.49
N HIS A 29 -2.04 4.46 6.78
CA HIS A 29 -1.95 3.06 7.22
C HIS A 29 -3.15 2.24 6.72
N LEU A 30 -4.37 2.76 6.80
CA LEU A 30 -5.55 2.09 6.21
C LEU A 30 -5.55 2.02 4.67
N SER A 31 -4.61 2.70 4.00
CA SER A 31 -4.48 2.70 2.53
C SER A 31 -3.21 1.99 2.04
N ASP A 32 -2.24 1.76 2.92
CA ASP A 32 -0.93 1.14 2.66
C ASP A 32 -0.81 -0.24 3.34
N ASP A 33 -1.38 -0.38 4.53
CA ASP A 33 -1.25 -1.52 5.46
C ASP A 33 -2.50 -2.41 5.51
N ASP A 34 -3.49 -2.21 4.63
CA ASP A 34 -4.51 -3.25 4.41
C ASP A 34 -3.91 -4.31 3.46
N PRO A 35 -3.52 -5.51 3.97
CA PRO A 35 -2.93 -6.55 3.13
C PRO A 35 -3.87 -7.02 2.02
N LEU A 36 -5.18 -6.72 2.10
CA LEU A 36 -6.14 -7.05 1.06
C LEU A 36 -6.26 -5.98 -0.04
N LYS A 37 -5.86 -4.72 0.19
CA LYS A 37 -6.23 -3.59 -0.69
C LYS A 37 -5.47 -3.52 -1.98
N LYS A 38 -4.40 -4.29 -2.15
CA LYS A 38 -3.60 -4.18 -3.37
C LYS A 38 -2.91 -5.44 -3.80
N ARG A 39 -3.25 -6.61 -3.26
CA ARG A 39 -2.75 -7.88 -3.80
C ARG A 39 -3.54 -8.21 -5.05
N PHE A 40 -2.91 -8.02 -6.19
CA PHE A 40 -3.40 -8.38 -7.50
C PHE A 40 -2.72 -9.68 -7.93
N PRO A 41 -3.31 -10.86 -7.66
CA PRO A 41 -2.76 -12.11 -8.14
C PRO A 41 -2.91 -12.21 -9.65
N CYS A 42 -1.88 -12.71 -10.31
CA CYS A 42 -1.92 -13.11 -11.69
C CYS A 42 -2.71 -14.42 -11.80
N ALA A 43 -3.76 -14.41 -12.62
CA ALA A 43 -4.60 -15.59 -12.83
C ALA A 43 -3.88 -16.72 -13.61
N ILE A 44 -2.73 -16.42 -14.23
CA ILE A 44 -2.00 -17.34 -15.11
C ILE A 44 -0.93 -18.10 -14.32
N CYS A 45 -0.15 -17.41 -13.50
CA CYS A 45 0.96 -18.01 -12.74
C CYS A 45 0.87 -17.85 -11.21
N GLY A 46 -0.19 -17.21 -10.69
CA GLY A 46 -0.38 -17.01 -9.25
C GLY A 46 0.52 -15.94 -8.62
N ARG A 47 1.41 -15.27 -9.37
CA ARG A 47 2.25 -14.19 -8.82
C ARG A 47 1.40 -13.04 -8.28
N ILE A 48 1.73 -12.58 -7.08
CA ILE A 48 1.03 -11.49 -6.41
C ILE A 48 1.75 -10.17 -6.68
N PHE A 49 1.00 -9.16 -7.13
CA PHE A 49 1.50 -7.81 -7.35
C PHE A 49 0.82 -6.82 -6.44
N PHE A 50 1.54 -5.79 -5.98
CA PHE A 50 1.00 -4.75 -5.10
C PHE A 50 0.46 -3.52 -5.87
N GLN A 51 0.54 -3.55 -7.20
CA GLN A 51 0.08 -2.48 -8.08
C GLN A 51 -0.63 -3.05 -9.31
N LYS A 52 -1.78 -2.47 -9.64
CA LYS A 52 -2.59 -2.88 -10.80
C LYS A 52 -1.82 -2.69 -12.12
N GLY A 53 -1.01 -1.64 -12.22
CA GLY A 53 -0.16 -1.39 -13.39
C GLY A 53 0.89 -2.49 -13.62
N HIS A 54 1.56 -2.94 -12.55
CA HIS A 54 2.53 -4.03 -12.63
C HIS A 54 1.87 -5.37 -12.99
N LEU A 55 0.70 -5.68 -12.40
CA LEU A 55 -0.07 -6.86 -12.81
C LEU A 55 -0.41 -6.80 -14.31
N ASN A 56 -0.88 -5.65 -14.80
CA ASN A 56 -1.30 -5.51 -16.19
C ASN A 56 -0.14 -5.68 -17.18
N MET A 57 1.04 -5.11 -16.88
CA MET A 57 2.25 -5.34 -17.66
C MET A 57 2.65 -6.82 -17.65
N HIS A 58 2.65 -7.44 -16.47
CA HIS A 58 2.98 -8.85 -16.32
C HIS A 58 2.01 -9.77 -17.08
N LYS A 59 0.71 -9.46 -17.10
CA LYS A 59 -0.29 -10.22 -17.88
C LYS A 59 0.00 -10.18 -19.39
N LYS A 60 0.51 -9.07 -19.92
CA LYS A 60 0.88 -8.97 -21.34
C LYS A 60 2.00 -9.92 -21.73
N LEU A 61 2.95 -10.19 -20.83
CA LEU A 61 4.04 -11.15 -21.07
C LEU A 61 3.53 -12.57 -21.25
N HIS A 62 2.45 -12.95 -20.56
CA HIS A 62 1.82 -14.26 -20.77
C HIS A 62 1.09 -14.37 -22.11
N SER A 63 0.52 -13.27 -22.60
CA SER A 63 -0.14 -13.26 -23.91
C SER A 63 0.83 -13.20 -25.09
N ASP A 64 2.07 -12.78 -24.87
CA ASP A 64 3.13 -12.77 -25.88
C ASP A 64 3.82 -14.14 -26.04
N ASP A 65 3.62 -15.04 -25.07
CA ASP A 65 4.10 -16.43 -25.09
C ASP A 65 3.18 -17.39 -25.87
N GLU A 66 1.98 -16.94 -26.30
CA GLU A 66 1.04 -17.72 -27.13
C GLU A 66 1.28 -17.53 -28.65
N LYS A 67 2.50 -17.14 -29.03
CA LYS A 67 2.96 -17.16 -30.42
C LYS A 67 4.30 -17.89 -30.56
N GLU A 68 4.29 -19.18 -30.25
CA GLU A 68 5.12 -20.15 -30.99
C GLU A 68 4.28 -21.36 -31.40
#